data_AF-A0A447MZ80-F1
#
_entry.id   AF-A0A447MZ80-F1
#
_cell.length_a   1.000
_cell.length_b   1.000
_cell.length_c   1.000
_cell.angle_alpha   90.00
_cell.angle_beta   90.00
_cell.angle_gamma   90.00
#
_symmetry.space_group_name_H-M   'P 1'
#
loop_
_entity.id
_entity.type
_entity.pdbx_description
1 polymer ?
#
loop_
_entity_poly.entity_id
_entity_poly.type
_entity_poly.pdbx_seq_one_letter_code
_entity_poly.pdbx_strand_id
1 'polypeptide(L)'
;MFNCMLIDLKGMLTQGFKMGNAEIEPPKSISTATAVTAQIIAQVASHIYGGTTINRIDEVLAPFVTESYNKHRKTADEWQIPDAEGYARSPHRKRVL
;
A
#
# COMPACT_ATOMS: atom_id res chain seq x y z
N MET A 1 -3.71 -26.55 -8.81
CA MET A 1 -2.50 -25.79 -8.43
C MET A 1 -1.84 -25.27 -9.70
N PHE A 2 -1.46 -23.99 -9.73
CA PHE A 2 -0.78 -23.35 -10.85
C PHE A 2 0.72 -23.14 -10.54
N ASN A 3 1.55 -22.95 -11.58
CA ASN A 3 2.99 -22.73 -11.42
C ASN A 3 3.27 -21.32 -10.87
N CYS A 4 3.23 -20.30 -11.72
CA CYS A 4 3.52 -18.91 -11.37
C CYS A 4 2.29 -18.03 -11.59
N MET A 5 2.29 -16.84 -10.98
CA MET A 5 1.21 -15.85 -11.15
C MET A 5 1.73 -14.41 -11.16
N LEU A 6 1.18 -13.60 -12.06
CA LEU A 6 1.24 -12.14 -11.99
C LEU A 6 0.05 -11.63 -11.19
N ILE A 7 0.28 -11.03 -10.02
CA ILE A 7 -0.79 -10.54 -9.15
C ILE A 7 -1.27 -9.17 -9.67
N ASP A 8 -2.58 -9.03 -9.91
CA ASP A 8 -3.19 -7.72 -10.18
C ASP A 8 -3.37 -6.93 -8.88
N LEU A 9 -2.25 -6.47 -8.33
CA LEU A 9 -2.25 -5.71 -7.08
C LEU A 9 -3.01 -4.38 -7.21
N LYS A 10 -2.96 -3.75 -8.40
CA LYS A 10 -3.64 -2.49 -8.65
C LYS A 10 -5.15 -2.64 -8.53
N GLY A 11 -5.73 -3.65 -9.18
CA GLY A 11 -7.17 -3.93 -9.08
C GLY A 11 -7.58 -4.20 -7.63
N MET A 12 -6.84 -5.10 -6.96
CA MET A 12 -7.13 -5.48 -5.57
C MET A 12 -7.09 -4.29 -4.59
N LEU A 13 -6.10 -3.40 -4.69
CA LEU A 13 -5.98 -2.26 -3.77
C LEU A 13 -6.91 -1.10 -4.11
N THR A 14 -7.43 -1.00 -5.35
CA THR A 14 -8.30 0.12 -5.76
C THR A 14 -9.79 -0.20 -5.67
N GLN A 15 -10.17 -1.46 -5.88
CA GLN A 15 -11.57 -1.91 -5.89
C GLN A 15 -12.00 -2.56 -4.57
N GLY A 16 -11.03 -2.86 -3.69
CA GLY A 16 -11.27 -3.74 -2.55
C GLY A 16 -11.39 -5.19 -2.99
N PHE A 17 -11.27 -6.11 -2.03
CA PHE A 17 -11.38 -7.54 -2.28
C PHE A 17 -11.71 -8.30 -1.00
N LYS A 18 -12.13 -9.56 -1.15
CA LYS A 18 -12.36 -10.45 -0.02
C LYS A 18 -11.15 -11.36 0.20
N MET A 19 -10.66 -11.42 1.44
CA MET A 19 -9.58 -12.31 1.86
C MET A 19 -10.06 -13.21 2.99
N GLY A 20 -10.34 -14.48 2.67
CA GLY A 20 -11.00 -15.38 3.61
C GLY A 20 -12.40 -14.85 3.97
N ASN A 21 -12.59 -14.47 5.23
CA ASN A 21 -13.82 -13.86 5.73
C ASN A 21 -13.76 -12.33 5.85
N ALA A 22 -12.59 -11.72 5.65
CA ALA A 22 -12.42 -10.29 5.75
C ALA A 22 -12.71 -9.61 4.41
N GLU A 23 -13.46 -8.52 4.44
CA GLU A 23 -13.61 -7.59 3.31
C GLU A 23 -12.57 -6.48 3.47
N ILE A 24 -11.65 -6.40 2.50
CA ILE A 24 -10.56 -5.45 2.51
C ILE A 24 -10.96 -4.26 1.66
N GLU A 25 -11.12 -3.12 2.31
CA GLU A 25 -11.33 -1.84 1.64
C GLU A 25 -10.03 -1.28 1.06
N PRO A 26 -10.11 -0.37 0.07
CA PRO A 26 -8.95 0.36 -0.45
C PRO A 26 -8.14 1.01 0.69
N PRO A 27 -6.82 0.72 0.78
CA PRO A 27 -6.00 1.24 1.86
C PRO A 27 -5.83 2.75 1.73
N LYS A 28 -5.79 3.42 2.88
CA LYS A 28 -5.69 4.89 2.97
C LYS A 28 -4.29 5.34 3.40
N SER A 29 -3.30 4.45 3.38
CA SER A 29 -1.92 4.79 3.71
C SER A 29 -0.95 3.79 3.10
N ILE A 30 0.30 4.20 2.90
CA ILE A 30 1.35 3.31 2.38
C ILE A 30 1.59 2.13 3.30
N SER A 31 1.61 2.35 4.62
CA SER A 31 1.82 1.28 5.59
C SER A 31 0.71 0.23 5.56
N THR A 32 -0.54 0.67 5.37
CA THR A 32 -1.67 -0.26 5.21
C THR A 32 -1.59 -0.98 3.87
N ALA A 33 -1.26 -0.27 2.79
CA ALA A 33 -1.13 -0.85 1.45
C ALA A 33 -0.04 -1.92 1.40
N THR A 34 1.13 -1.69 2.00
CA THR A 34 2.22 -2.68 2.06
C THR A 34 1.87 -3.87 2.95
N ALA A 35 1.20 -3.65 4.09
CA ALA A 35 0.74 -4.74 4.96
C ALA A 35 -0.29 -5.65 4.27
N VAL A 36 -1.24 -5.06 3.52
CA VAL A 36 -2.21 -5.83 2.71
C VAL A 36 -1.50 -6.55 1.57
N THR A 37 -0.55 -5.89 0.89
CA THR A 37 0.25 -6.49 -0.18
C THR A 37 1.00 -7.74 0.31
N ALA A 38 1.63 -7.67 1.49
CA ALA A 38 2.30 -8.82 2.09
C ALA A 38 1.35 -10.00 2.37
N GLN A 39 0.13 -9.70 2.84
CA GLN A 39 -0.90 -10.72 3.06
C GLN A 39 -1.35 -11.37 1.73
N ILE A 40 -1.53 -10.58 0.68
CA ILE A 40 -1.86 -11.08 -0.66
C ILE A 40 -0.75 -12.03 -1.16
N ILE A 41 0.52 -11.62 -1.05
CA ILE A 41 1.66 -12.45 -1.46
C ILE A 41 1.65 -13.80 -0.72
N ALA A 42 1.46 -13.79 0.61
CA ALA A 42 1.42 -15.01 1.42
C ALA A 42 0.27 -15.93 1.01
N GLN A 43 -0.92 -15.36 0.74
CA GLN A 43 -2.09 -16.13 0.30
C GLN A 43 -1.86 -16.74 -1.08
N VAL A 44 -1.38 -15.98 -2.06
CA VAL A 44 -1.14 -16.51 -3.41
C VAL A 44 -0.04 -17.57 -3.38
N ALA A 45 1.06 -17.33 -2.65
CA ALA A 45 2.15 -18.29 -2.50
C ALA A 45 1.71 -19.62 -1.87
N SER A 46 0.68 -19.63 -1.03
CA SER A 46 0.13 -20.86 -0.43
C SER A 46 -0.72 -21.69 -1.39
N HIS A 47 -1.10 -21.14 -2.56
CA HIS A 47 -1.98 -21.78 -3.53
C HIS A 47 -1.30 -22.08 -4.89
N ILE A 48 -0.02 -21.73 -5.03
CA ILE A 48 0.82 -22.01 -6.20
C ILE A 48 2.10 -22.73 -5.76
N TYR A 49 2.79 -23.38 -6.69
CA TYR A 49 4.06 -24.08 -6.40
C TYR A 49 5.30 -23.38 -6.97
N GLY A 50 5.12 -22.26 -7.67
CA GLY A 50 6.18 -21.44 -8.27
C GLY A 50 6.17 -20.00 -7.75
N GLY A 51 6.70 -19.08 -8.56
CA GLY A 51 6.89 -17.69 -8.18
C GLY A 51 5.65 -16.81 -8.33
N THR A 52 5.51 -15.83 -7.44
CA THR A 52 4.59 -14.69 -7.59
C THR A 52 5.34 -13.45 -8.03
N THR A 53 4.77 -12.69 -8.96
CA THR A 53 5.34 -11.42 -9.42
C THR A 53 4.30 -10.32 -9.33
N ILE A 54 4.72 -9.16 -8.82
CA ILE A 54 3.95 -7.93 -8.84
C ILE A 54 4.65 -6.98 -9.81
N ASN A 55 3.95 -6.58 -10.87
CA ASN A 55 4.51 -5.66 -11.85
C ASN A 55 4.41 -4.21 -11.35
N ARG A 56 5.46 -3.41 -11.59
CA ARG A 56 5.48 -1.96 -11.35
C ARG A 56 4.94 -1.57 -9.97
N ILE A 57 5.45 -2.24 -8.93
CA ILE A 57 5.00 -2.03 -7.54
C ILE A 57 5.16 -0.58 -7.09
N ASP A 58 6.17 0.11 -7.61
CA ASP A 58 6.41 1.54 -7.44
C ASP A 58 5.20 2.38 -7.90
N GLU A 59 4.67 2.10 -9.09
CA GLU A 59 3.50 2.83 -9.61
C GLU A 59 2.20 2.41 -8.96
N VAL A 60 2.07 1.14 -8.60
CA VAL A 60 0.89 0.64 -7.88
C VAL A 60 0.81 1.27 -6.49
N LEU A 61 1.95 1.47 -5.81
CA LEU A 61 1.98 2.02 -4.46
C LEU A 61 2.05 3.56 -4.41
N ALA A 62 2.47 4.22 -5.50
CA ALA A 62 2.62 5.68 -5.57
C ALA A 62 1.39 6.47 -5.06
N PRO A 63 0.12 6.11 -5.40
CA PRO A 63 -1.04 6.83 -4.89
C PRO A 63 -1.14 6.82 -3.37
N PHE A 64 -0.82 5.69 -2.72
CA PHE A 64 -0.89 5.53 -1.27
C PHE A 64 0.25 6.25 -0.56
N VAL A 65 1.41 6.36 -1.22
CA VAL A 65 2.55 7.20 -0.80
C VAL A 65 2.10 8.67 -0.77
N THR A 66 1.53 9.17 -1.88
CA THR A 66 1.01 10.55 -1.99
C THR A 66 -0.10 10.84 -0.98
N GLU A 67 -1.05 9.92 -0.78
CA GLU A 67 -2.11 10.10 0.22
C GLU A 67 -1.54 10.21 1.65
N SER A 68 -0.53 9.40 1.96
CA SER A 68 0.13 9.45 3.27
C SER A 68 0.86 10.77 3.50
N TYR A 69 1.53 11.30 2.47
CA TYR A 69 2.15 12.63 2.53
C TYR A 69 1.10 13.72 2.76
N ASN A 70 0.01 13.70 1.99
CA ASN A 70 -1.06 14.68 2.09
C ASN A 70 -1.72 14.67 3.46
N LYS A 71 -1.86 13.51 4.11
CA LYS A 71 -2.33 13.42 5.50
C LYS A 71 -1.41 14.13 6.47
N HIS A 72 -0.10 13.89 6.39
CA HIS A 72 0.85 14.56 7.27
C HIS A 72 0.91 16.08 7.02
N ARG A 73 0.80 16.51 5.76
CA ARG A 73 0.70 17.92 5.41
C ARG A 73 -0.57 18.57 5.98
N LYS A 74 -1.72 17.93 5.83
CA LYS A 74 -3.00 18.41 6.40
C LYS A 74 -2.91 18.54 7.92
N THR A 75 -2.29 17.58 8.59
CA THR A 75 -2.01 17.69 10.03
C THR A 75 -1.07 18.85 10.34
N ALA A 76 -0.01 19.09 9.56
CA ALA A 76 0.82 20.26 9.81
C ALA A 76 0.05 21.58 9.66
N ASP A 77 -0.82 21.67 8.65
CA ASP A 77 -1.65 22.86 8.39
C ASP A 77 -2.69 23.08 9.51
N GLU A 78 -3.36 22.02 9.95
CA GLU A 78 -4.35 22.05 11.05
C GLU A 78 -3.75 22.54 12.37
N TRP A 79 -2.50 22.15 12.64
CA TRP A 79 -1.79 22.49 13.87
C TRP A 79 -0.83 23.68 13.71
N GLN A 80 -0.89 24.39 12.57
CA GLN A 80 -0.08 25.56 12.24
C GLN A 80 1.43 25.35 12.49
N ILE A 81 1.95 24.20 12.08
CA ILE A 81 3.38 23.89 12.23
C ILE A 81 4.20 24.82 11.32
N PRO A 82 5.24 25.52 11.85
CA PRO A 82 6.02 26.49 11.07
C PRO A 82 6.69 25.91 9.82
N ASP A 83 7.08 24.65 9.86
CA ASP A 83 7.66 23.91 8.74
C ASP A 83 6.76 22.71 8.36
N ALA A 84 5.66 23.00 7.68
CA ALA A 84 4.70 21.98 7.27
C ALA A 84 5.29 20.96 6.27
N GLU A 85 6.18 21.40 5.37
CA GLU A 85 6.83 20.50 4.43
C GLU A 85 7.86 19.59 5.10
N GLY A 86 8.71 20.12 5.99
CA GLY A 86 9.65 19.31 6.75
C GLY A 86 8.95 18.33 7.68
N TYR A 87 7.85 18.76 8.32
CA TYR A 87 7.00 17.87 9.12
C TYR A 87 6.35 16.78 8.26
N ALA A 88 5.88 17.08 7.06
CA ALA A 88 5.29 16.07 6.19
C ALA A 88 6.33 15.08 5.64
N ARG A 89 7.53 15.57 5.29
CA ARG A 89 8.57 14.81 4.60
C ARG A 89 9.32 13.83 5.52
N SER A 90 9.56 14.20 6.78
CA SER A 90 10.30 13.36 7.74
C SER A 90 9.62 12.00 8.06
N PRO A 91 8.35 11.95 8.53
CA PRO A 91 7.62 10.70 8.75
C PRO A 91 7.30 9.98 7.45
N HIS A 92 7.06 10.72 6.35
CA HIS A 92 6.84 10.13 5.03
C HIS A 92 8.04 9.31 4.56
N ARG A 93 9.25 9.89 4.64
CA ARG A 93 10.49 9.20 4.26
C ARG A 93 10.72 7.93 5.09
N LYS A 94 10.43 7.95 6.39
CA LYS A 94 10.55 6.78 7.28
C LYS A 94 9.56 5.65 6.98
N ARG A 95 8.43 5.95 6.33
CA ARG A 95 7.37 4.96 6.05
C ARG A 95 7.52 4.30 4.67
N VAL A 96 8.33 4.91 3.79
CA VAL A 96 8.54 4.45 2.41
C VAL A 96 9.88 3.73 2.26
N LEU A 97 10.88 4.07 3.08
CA LEU A 97 12.17 3.39 3.19
C LEU A 97 12.12 2.27 4.23
#